data_AF-A0AAU0XH68-F1
#
_entry.id   AF-A0AAU0XH68-F1
#
_cell.length_a   1.000
_cell.length_b   1.000
_cell.length_c   1.000
_cell.angle_alpha   90.00
_cell.angle_beta   90.00
_cell.angle_gamma   90.00
#
_symmetry.space_group_name_H-M   'P 1'
#
loop_
_entity.id
_entity.type
_entity.pdbx_description
1 polymer ?
#
loop_
_entity_poly.entity_id
_entity_poly.type
_entity_poly.pdbx_seq_one_letter_code
_entity_poly.pdbx_strand_id
1 'polypeptide(L)'
;MRRAAVAFCATAMAVSLAACGSAKESGGEGDKSTAKNTDALKIGLLLPENQTARYEKFDKPIIEQQVKKLTNGKGKVQYLNAKQDASVQSQQIDTMITNKVDVLILDSVDAKAVAGGVKKAKDAGIPVVAYDRLAEGPISAYTSFDNEEVGKVQGKALLKALGDKAKPSNEIVMMNGAATDPNAGDFKKGAHSVLDGKVKVAKEYDTKEWKPENANASMEAAISALGKDKIVGVYSANDGLAGGIITALKGAGVSKLPPVTGQDAELAGVQRIVTGDQYMSVFKSYPQEAETVAKMAVSIAKDGKLDSSLQTTKVDSGTEKGIPSVIVPVVSLTQDNIKDTVIKEGYYTVNDICTAKYKTACDKIGLK
;
A
#
# COMPACT_ATOMS: atom_id res chain seq x y z
N MET A 1 -1.12 -83.05 7.99
CA MET A 1 -0.92 -82.01 6.95
C MET A 1 -2.03 -80.97 7.09
N ARG A 2 -1.66 -79.67 7.19
CA ARG A 2 -2.47 -78.42 7.07
C ARG A 2 -3.80 -78.35 7.88
N ARG A 3 -3.80 -77.80 9.11
CA ARG A 3 -4.20 -76.42 9.51
C ARG A 3 -5.60 -76.01 9.01
N ALA A 4 -6.66 -76.07 9.84
CA ALA A 4 -7.14 -75.04 10.80
C ALA A 4 -7.87 -73.88 10.08
N ALA A 5 -8.99 -73.31 10.50
CA ALA A 5 -9.97 -73.45 11.59
C ALA A 5 -11.23 -72.64 11.18
N VAL A 6 -12.30 -72.67 11.98
CA VAL A 6 -13.18 -71.54 12.39
C VAL A 6 -14.58 -72.07 12.73
N ALA A 7 -14.95 -71.98 14.01
CA ALA A 7 -16.31 -72.14 14.55
C ALA A 7 -16.85 -70.73 14.87
N PHE A 8 -18.00 -70.33 14.31
CA PHE A 8 -19.37 -70.49 14.83
C PHE A 8 -19.64 -69.59 16.06
N CYS A 9 -20.45 -68.53 15.92
CA CYS A 9 -21.91 -68.57 16.11
C CYS A 9 -22.46 -67.17 16.45
N ALA A 10 -23.63 -66.86 15.89
CA ALA A 10 -24.42 -65.68 16.21
C ALA A 10 -25.38 -65.98 17.38
N THR A 11 -25.77 -64.96 18.17
CA THR A 11 -27.19 -64.65 18.48
C THR A 11 -27.39 -63.43 19.41
N ALA A 12 -28.33 -62.59 18.97
CA ALA A 12 -29.45 -61.95 19.67
C ALA A 12 -29.27 -60.85 20.75
N MET A 13 -30.17 -59.87 20.61
CA MET A 13 -30.38 -58.62 21.34
C MET A 13 -30.93 -58.77 22.76
N ALA A 14 -30.63 -57.79 23.62
CA ALA A 14 -31.52 -57.33 24.70
C ALA A 14 -31.40 -55.80 24.85
N VAL A 15 -32.56 -55.14 25.02
CA VAL A 15 -32.77 -53.69 25.14
C VAL A 15 -33.04 -53.31 26.59
N SER A 16 -32.83 -52.02 26.92
CA SER A 16 -33.29 -51.22 28.09
C SER A 16 -32.22 -51.00 29.19
N LEU A 17 -32.05 -49.84 29.86
CA LEU A 17 -32.88 -48.66 30.14
C LEU A 17 -32.00 -47.39 30.26
N ALA A 18 -32.64 -46.23 30.18
CA ALA A 18 -32.08 -44.88 30.27
C ALA A 18 -31.43 -44.52 31.62
N ALA A 19 -30.39 -43.68 31.56
CA ALA A 19 -30.00 -42.78 32.66
C ALA A 19 -29.57 -41.42 32.06
N CYS A 20 -30.41 -40.41 32.24
CA CYS A 20 -30.08 -39.01 32.01
C CYS A 20 -28.99 -38.58 33.00
N GLY A 21 -27.88 -38.06 32.50
CA GLY A 21 -26.85 -37.39 33.28
C GLY A 21 -26.36 -36.18 32.50
N SER A 22 -26.64 -35.00 33.03
CA SER A 22 -26.48 -33.69 32.41
C SER A 22 -25.10 -33.46 31.78
N ALA A 23 -25.06 -33.38 30.46
CA ALA A 23 -23.92 -32.86 29.71
C ALA A 23 -23.88 -31.34 29.92
N LYS A 24 -23.01 -30.92 30.84
CA LYS A 24 -22.58 -29.53 30.95
C LYS A 24 -21.75 -29.24 29.71
N GLU A 25 -22.30 -28.43 28.80
CA GLU A 25 -21.58 -27.83 27.68
C GLU A 25 -20.25 -27.26 28.18
N SER A 26 -19.15 -27.89 27.79
CA SER A 26 -17.85 -27.26 27.85
C SER A 26 -17.87 -26.17 26.78
N GLY A 27 -18.20 -24.95 27.18
CA GLY A 27 -17.98 -23.77 26.37
C GLY A 27 -16.53 -23.79 25.89
N GLY A 28 -16.36 -23.90 24.57
CA GLY A 28 -15.07 -23.76 23.94
C GLY A 28 -14.54 -22.37 24.26
N GLU A 29 -13.56 -22.31 25.16
CA GLU A 29 -12.66 -21.17 25.24
C GLU A 29 -12.07 -21.01 23.84
N GLY A 30 -12.45 -19.91 23.17
CA GLY A 30 -11.82 -19.50 21.93
C GLY A 30 -10.31 -19.47 22.13
N ASP A 31 -9.61 -20.20 21.29
CA ASP A 31 -8.16 -20.28 21.24
C ASP A 31 -7.61 -18.84 21.16
N LYS A 32 -7.21 -18.30 22.32
CA LYS A 32 -6.52 -17.03 22.41
C LYS A 32 -5.23 -17.22 21.61
N SER A 33 -4.99 -16.36 20.63
CA SER A 33 -3.67 -16.21 19.98
C SER A 33 -2.60 -16.30 21.06
N THR A 34 -1.93 -17.45 21.12
CA THR A 34 -1.00 -17.75 22.22
C THR A 34 0.26 -16.98 21.91
N ALA A 35 0.44 -15.86 22.61
CA ALA A 35 1.69 -15.13 22.68
C ALA A 35 2.86 -16.13 22.74
N LYS A 36 3.67 -16.20 21.69
CA LYS A 36 4.74 -17.22 21.64
C LYS A 36 5.89 -16.86 22.59
N ASN A 37 5.92 -15.61 23.08
CA ASN A 37 6.94 -15.05 23.96
C ASN A 37 8.36 -15.54 23.60
N THR A 38 8.64 -15.54 22.30
CA THR A 38 9.84 -16.07 21.69
C THR A 38 10.27 -15.14 20.58
N ASP A 39 11.57 -15.15 20.30
CA ASP A 39 12.17 -14.38 19.23
C ASP A 39 12.17 -15.16 17.90
N ALA A 40 11.89 -16.47 17.91
CA ALA A 40 11.85 -17.29 16.70
C ALA A 40 10.51 -17.17 15.94
N LEU A 41 10.12 -15.94 15.61
CA LEU A 41 8.85 -15.61 14.95
C LEU A 41 8.90 -15.88 13.43
N LYS A 42 7.78 -16.31 12.86
CA LYS A 42 7.53 -16.38 11.41
C LYS A 42 6.55 -15.29 11.02
N ILE A 43 6.98 -14.34 10.21
CA ILE A 43 6.16 -13.21 9.78
C ILE A 43 5.84 -13.38 8.29
N GLY A 44 4.57 -13.46 7.93
CA GLY A 44 4.16 -13.40 6.53
C GLY A 44 4.20 -11.95 6.05
N LEU A 45 4.78 -11.69 4.88
CA LEU A 45 4.76 -10.39 4.21
C LEU A 45 4.20 -10.57 2.80
N LEU A 46 3.03 -9.98 2.55
CA LEU A 46 2.36 -9.98 1.25
C LEU A 46 2.32 -8.56 0.72
N LEU A 47 3.10 -8.31 -0.35
CA LEU A 47 3.10 -7.03 -1.06
C LEU A 47 2.32 -7.12 -2.37
N PRO A 48 1.68 -6.03 -2.82
CA PRO A 48 0.68 -6.09 -3.86
C PRO A 48 1.31 -6.23 -5.24
N GLU A 49 2.48 -5.63 -5.45
CA GLU A 49 3.04 -5.41 -6.78
C GLU A 49 4.55 -5.13 -6.74
N ASN A 50 5.19 -5.11 -7.92
CA ASN A 50 6.63 -4.84 -8.08
C ASN A 50 6.95 -3.98 -9.31
N GLN A 51 5.96 -3.28 -9.85
CA GLN A 51 6.13 -2.28 -10.91
C GLN A 51 6.78 -1.02 -10.33
N THR A 52 6.38 -0.58 -9.13
CA THR A 52 7.12 0.46 -8.42
C THR A 52 8.35 -0.13 -7.74
N ALA A 53 9.45 0.63 -7.75
CA ALA A 53 10.67 0.20 -7.09
C ALA A 53 10.51 0.19 -5.54
N ARG A 54 9.52 0.91 -4.99
CA ARG A 54 9.28 1.09 -3.56
C ARG A 54 9.38 -0.23 -2.78
N TYR A 55 8.50 -1.17 -3.13
CA TYR A 55 8.28 -2.38 -2.34
C TYR A 55 9.49 -3.30 -2.26
N GLU A 56 10.13 -3.57 -3.40
CA GLU A 56 11.27 -4.51 -3.45
C GLU A 56 12.58 -3.84 -3.02
N LYS A 57 12.75 -2.55 -3.31
CA LYS A 57 14.01 -1.83 -3.03
C LYS A 57 14.08 -1.30 -1.61
N PHE A 58 12.94 -0.93 -1.00
CA PHE A 58 12.90 -0.24 0.28
C PHE A 58 12.08 -1.01 1.32
N ASP A 59 10.77 -1.14 1.11
CA ASP A 59 9.85 -1.59 2.16
C ASP A 59 10.19 -3.00 2.66
N LYS A 60 10.33 -3.96 1.74
CA LYS A 60 10.69 -5.35 2.08
C LYS A 60 12.03 -5.44 2.85
N PRO A 61 13.18 -4.94 2.34
CA PRO A 61 14.43 -5.06 3.08
C PRO A 61 14.40 -4.31 4.43
N ILE A 62 13.69 -3.18 4.54
CA ILE A 62 13.53 -2.47 5.81
C ILE A 62 12.71 -3.30 6.80
N ILE A 63 11.58 -3.88 6.37
CA ILE A 63 10.77 -4.78 7.19
C ILE A 63 11.62 -5.97 7.65
N GLU A 64 12.34 -6.64 6.74
CA GLU A 64 13.20 -7.78 7.06
C GLU A 64 14.29 -7.42 8.09
N GLN A 65 14.96 -6.28 7.90
CA GLN A 65 15.99 -5.80 8.82
C GLN A 65 15.40 -5.46 10.19
N GLN A 66 14.27 -4.78 10.22
CA GLN A 66 13.63 -4.37 11.47
C GLN A 66 13.09 -5.58 12.24
N VAL A 67 12.49 -6.55 11.55
CA VAL A 67 12.10 -7.84 12.16
C VAL A 67 13.32 -8.52 12.75
N LYS A 68 14.43 -8.63 12.00
CA LYS A 68 15.67 -9.24 12.48
C LYS A 68 16.20 -8.54 13.75
N LYS A 69 16.17 -7.21 13.77
CA LYS A 69 16.58 -6.39 14.93
C LYS A 69 15.71 -6.64 16.15
N LEU A 70 14.38 -6.63 15.99
CA LEU A 70 13.41 -6.80 17.08
C LEU A 70 13.38 -8.23 17.63
N THR A 71 13.90 -9.19 16.88
CA THR A 71 13.87 -10.63 17.22
C THR A 71 15.27 -11.22 17.45
N ASN A 72 16.27 -10.39 17.75
CA ASN A 72 17.64 -10.83 18.03
C ASN A 72 18.20 -11.78 16.95
N GLY A 73 17.82 -11.56 15.68
CA GLY A 73 18.25 -12.36 14.54
C GLY A 73 17.51 -13.68 14.30
N LYS A 74 16.51 -14.03 15.13
CA LYS A 74 15.83 -15.34 15.07
C LYS A 74 14.53 -15.33 14.27
N GLY A 75 13.92 -14.16 14.08
CA GLY A 75 12.71 -13.99 13.28
C GLY A 75 12.98 -14.23 11.80
N LYS A 76 11.97 -14.77 11.09
CA LYS A 76 12.01 -15.03 9.66
C LYS A 76 10.82 -14.36 8.99
N VAL A 77 11.08 -13.63 7.91
CA VAL A 77 10.03 -13.10 7.04
C VAL A 77 9.83 -14.07 5.88
N GLN A 78 8.59 -14.50 5.66
CA GLN A 78 8.18 -15.23 4.47
C GLN A 78 7.50 -14.23 3.53
N TYR A 79 8.15 -13.96 2.41
CA TYR A 79 7.72 -12.95 1.45
C TYR A 79 7.04 -13.55 0.22
N LEU A 80 5.91 -13.00 -0.21
CA LEU A 80 5.30 -13.24 -1.52
C LEU A 80 4.80 -11.91 -2.11
N ASN A 81 4.79 -11.83 -3.44
CA ASN A 81 4.31 -10.67 -4.20
C ASN A 81 3.15 -11.06 -5.10
N ALA A 82 2.04 -10.31 -5.06
CA ALA A 82 0.82 -10.63 -5.80
C ALA A 82 0.83 -10.16 -7.26
N LYS A 83 1.78 -9.31 -7.68
CA LYS A 83 1.90 -8.78 -9.06
C LYS A 83 0.60 -8.14 -9.59
N GLN A 84 -0.08 -7.36 -8.74
CA GLN A 84 -1.40 -6.75 -8.98
C GLN A 84 -2.54 -7.74 -9.24
N ASP A 85 -2.42 -9.02 -8.82
CA ASP A 85 -3.48 -10.02 -8.97
C ASP A 85 -4.07 -10.40 -7.60
N ALA A 86 -5.33 -10.03 -7.38
CA ALA A 86 -6.04 -10.30 -6.13
C ALA A 86 -6.35 -11.79 -5.90
N SER A 87 -6.48 -12.59 -6.97
CA SER A 87 -6.66 -14.04 -6.87
C SER A 87 -5.36 -14.69 -6.41
N VAL A 88 -4.22 -14.28 -6.99
CA VAL A 88 -2.89 -14.69 -6.53
C VAL A 88 -2.69 -14.27 -5.07
N GLN A 89 -3.04 -13.04 -4.69
CA GLN A 89 -2.90 -12.60 -3.30
C GLN A 89 -3.74 -13.44 -2.32
N SER A 90 -4.96 -13.82 -2.73
CA SER A 90 -5.82 -14.71 -1.94
C SER A 90 -5.18 -16.09 -1.72
N GLN A 91 -4.56 -16.66 -2.75
CA GLN A 91 -3.81 -17.93 -2.64
C GLN A 91 -2.56 -17.78 -1.76
N GLN A 92 -1.92 -16.62 -1.78
CA GLN A 92 -0.78 -16.32 -0.93
C GLN A 92 -1.18 -16.22 0.55
N ILE A 93 -2.36 -15.67 0.86
CA ILE A 93 -2.92 -15.71 2.22
C ILE A 93 -3.11 -17.17 2.68
N ASP A 94 -3.75 -18.01 1.86
CA ASP A 94 -3.93 -19.44 2.18
C ASP A 94 -2.57 -20.16 2.38
N THR A 95 -1.53 -19.76 1.64
CA THR A 95 -0.15 -20.25 1.81
C THR A 95 0.45 -19.83 3.15
N MET A 96 0.26 -18.57 3.57
CA MET A 96 0.73 -18.07 4.87
C MET A 96 0.05 -18.79 6.03
N ILE A 97 -1.26 -19.06 5.91
CA ILE A 97 -2.03 -19.86 6.87
C ILE A 97 -1.47 -21.29 6.96
N THR A 98 -1.28 -21.95 5.81
CA THR A 98 -0.73 -23.32 5.74
C THR A 98 0.65 -23.41 6.39
N ASN A 99 1.48 -22.40 6.17
CA ASN A 99 2.83 -22.33 6.75
C ASN A 99 2.86 -21.93 8.22
N LYS A 100 1.69 -21.61 8.80
CA LYS A 100 1.50 -21.22 10.20
C LYS A 100 2.43 -20.07 10.59
N VAL A 101 2.38 -18.98 9.81
CA VAL A 101 3.01 -17.72 10.23
C VAL A 101 2.34 -17.22 11.51
N ASP A 102 3.08 -16.48 12.32
CA ASP A 102 2.63 -15.97 13.62
C ASP A 102 1.82 -14.68 13.48
N VAL A 103 2.06 -13.95 12.40
CA VAL A 103 1.37 -12.72 12.04
C VAL A 103 1.53 -12.50 10.54
N LEU A 104 0.53 -11.89 9.91
CA LEU A 104 0.53 -11.55 8.49
C LEU A 104 0.57 -10.03 8.32
N ILE A 105 1.60 -9.52 7.68
CA ILE A 105 1.64 -8.17 7.13
C ILE A 105 1.05 -8.23 5.72
N LEU A 106 0.00 -7.45 5.45
CA LEU A 106 -0.74 -7.46 4.20
C LEU A 106 -0.89 -6.04 3.64
N ASP A 107 -0.33 -5.81 2.46
CA ASP A 107 -0.66 -4.68 1.61
C ASP A 107 -1.52 -5.19 0.44
N SER A 108 -2.81 -4.85 0.46
CA SER A 108 -3.83 -5.48 -0.39
C SER A 108 -3.87 -4.91 -1.82
N VAL A 109 -3.90 -5.79 -2.83
CA VAL A 109 -4.20 -5.42 -4.21
C VAL A 109 -5.62 -4.86 -4.34
N ASP A 110 -6.58 -5.53 -3.69
CA ASP A 110 -7.98 -5.13 -3.62
C ASP A 110 -8.49 -5.40 -2.20
N ALA A 111 -8.95 -4.35 -1.53
CA ALA A 111 -9.34 -4.42 -0.12
C ALA A 111 -10.50 -5.38 0.14
N LYS A 112 -11.47 -5.46 -0.78
CA LYS A 112 -12.68 -6.30 -0.66
C LYS A 112 -12.38 -7.75 -0.99
N ALA A 113 -11.61 -7.98 -2.05
CA ALA A 113 -11.30 -9.32 -2.52
C ALA A 113 -10.56 -10.15 -1.46
N VAL A 114 -9.67 -9.52 -0.68
CA VAL A 114 -8.90 -10.22 0.37
C VAL A 114 -9.69 -10.47 1.65
N ALA A 115 -10.87 -9.85 1.86
CA ALA A 115 -11.59 -9.89 3.13
C ALA A 115 -11.90 -11.32 3.62
N GLY A 116 -12.28 -12.20 2.70
CA GLY A 116 -12.49 -13.62 3.01
C GLY A 116 -11.20 -14.32 3.48
N GLY A 117 -10.07 -14.02 2.84
CA GLY A 117 -8.75 -14.53 3.24
C GLY A 117 -8.31 -14.00 4.60
N VAL A 118 -8.48 -12.70 4.86
CA VAL A 118 -8.20 -12.07 6.17
C VAL A 118 -9.03 -12.74 7.27
N LYS A 119 -10.31 -13.02 7.01
CA LYS A 119 -11.15 -13.76 7.96
C LYS A 119 -10.61 -15.17 8.22
N LYS A 120 -10.23 -15.93 7.18
CA LYS A 120 -9.62 -17.26 7.35
C LYS A 120 -8.35 -17.21 8.20
N ALA A 121 -7.50 -16.19 8.00
CA ALA A 121 -6.28 -16.02 8.79
C ALA A 121 -6.61 -15.83 10.28
N LYS A 122 -7.57 -14.96 10.60
CA LYS A 122 -8.05 -14.79 11.97
C LYS A 122 -8.64 -16.07 12.56
N ASP A 123 -9.47 -16.78 11.80
CA ASP A 123 -10.08 -18.05 12.25
C ASP A 123 -9.00 -19.12 12.53
N ALA A 124 -7.84 -19.03 11.87
CA ALA A 124 -6.65 -19.86 12.13
C ALA A 124 -5.73 -19.31 13.24
N GLY A 125 -6.14 -18.25 13.95
CA GLY A 125 -5.38 -17.62 15.03
C GLY A 125 -4.24 -16.71 14.57
N ILE A 126 -4.18 -16.36 13.27
CA ILE A 126 -3.13 -15.52 12.67
C ILE A 126 -3.65 -14.07 12.56
N PRO A 127 -3.16 -13.14 13.40
CA PRO A 127 -3.51 -11.73 13.28
C PRO A 127 -2.98 -11.14 11.98
N VAL A 128 -3.73 -10.20 11.42
CA VAL A 128 -3.37 -9.49 10.18
C VAL A 128 -3.11 -8.01 10.50
N VAL A 129 -1.95 -7.51 10.11
CA VAL A 129 -1.59 -6.09 10.15
C VAL A 129 -1.63 -5.55 8.73
N ALA A 130 -2.52 -4.59 8.47
CA ALA A 130 -2.60 -3.94 7.16
C ALA A 130 -1.44 -2.94 6.99
N TYR A 131 -0.86 -2.90 5.79
CA TYR A 131 0.30 -2.09 5.44
C TYR A 131 0.00 -1.24 4.20
N ASP A 132 0.20 0.08 4.27
CA ASP A 132 -0.07 1.09 3.23
C ASP A 132 -1.53 1.16 2.77
N ARG A 133 -2.13 0.04 2.35
CA ARG A 133 -3.51 -0.09 1.88
C ARG A 133 -4.36 -0.81 2.91
N LEU A 134 -5.40 -0.15 3.41
CA LEU A 134 -6.31 -0.73 4.39
C LEU A 134 -7.18 -1.82 3.76
N ALA A 135 -6.94 -3.07 4.13
CA ALA A 135 -7.77 -4.22 3.73
C ALA A 135 -9.11 -4.26 4.49
N GLU A 136 -10.12 -4.90 3.88
CA GLU A 136 -11.33 -5.31 4.61
C GLU A 136 -11.12 -6.66 5.31
N GLY A 137 -12.01 -6.98 6.26
CA GLY A 137 -11.89 -8.12 7.17
C GLY A 137 -11.36 -7.70 8.54
N PRO A 138 -11.13 -8.66 9.43
CA PRO A 138 -10.69 -8.37 10.78
C PRO A 138 -9.18 -8.06 10.84
N ILE A 139 -8.84 -6.78 10.97
CA ILE A 139 -7.50 -6.21 10.99
C ILE A 139 -7.09 -5.88 12.42
N SER A 140 -5.92 -6.39 12.84
CA SER A 140 -5.41 -6.23 14.20
C SER A 140 -4.72 -4.88 14.43
N ALA A 141 -4.08 -4.34 13.39
CA ALA A 141 -3.45 -3.02 13.39
C ALA A 141 -3.23 -2.54 11.95
N TYR A 142 -3.02 -1.24 11.78
CA TYR A 142 -2.78 -0.62 10.48
C TYR A 142 -1.71 0.46 10.55
N THR A 143 -0.86 0.55 9.53
CA THR A 143 -0.03 1.73 9.31
C THR A 143 -0.10 2.15 7.86
N SER A 144 -0.15 3.46 7.65
CA SER A 144 -0.15 4.10 6.33
C SER A 144 0.21 5.57 6.47
N PHE A 145 -0.06 6.35 5.42
CA PHE A 145 0.01 7.79 5.39
C PHE A 145 -1.39 8.41 5.44
N ASP A 146 -1.45 9.73 5.69
CA ASP A 146 -2.71 10.46 5.58
C ASP A 146 -3.07 10.63 4.10
N ASN A 147 -3.84 9.67 3.57
CA ASN A 147 -4.17 9.60 2.16
C ASN A 147 -5.03 10.79 1.68
N GLU A 148 -5.93 11.32 2.51
CA GLU A 148 -6.67 12.53 2.13
C GLU A 148 -5.73 13.74 2.09
N GLU A 149 -4.76 13.85 3.02
CA GLU A 149 -3.77 14.92 2.97
C GLU A 149 -2.80 14.79 1.80
N VAL A 150 -2.44 13.58 1.33
CA VAL A 150 -1.69 13.40 0.07
C VAL A 150 -2.41 14.13 -1.07
N GLY A 151 -3.70 13.85 -1.28
CA GLY A 151 -4.49 14.46 -2.33
C GLY A 151 -4.55 15.98 -2.20
N LYS A 152 -4.71 16.47 -0.95
CA LYS A 152 -4.66 17.91 -0.65
C LYS A 152 -3.30 18.52 -0.97
N VAL A 153 -2.20 17.86 -0.62
CA VAL A 153 -0.83 18.33 -0.88
C VAL A 153 -0.58 18.44 -2.39
N GLN A 154 -1.00 17.44 -3.16
CA GLN A 154 -0.92 17.46 -4.62
C GLN A 154 -1.75 18.60 -5.21
N GLY A 155 -3.02 18.73 -4.79
CA GLY A 155 -3.91 19.81 -5.24
C GLY A 155 -3.36 21.19 -4.92
N LYS A 156 -2.91 21.43 -3.68
CA LYS A 156 -2.31 22.70 -3.23
C LYS A 156 -1.06 23.02 -4.06
N ALA A 157 -0.20 22.03 -4.32
CA ALA A 157 1.00 22.21 -5.11
C ALA A 157 0.68 22.53 -6.57
N LEU A 158 -0.32 21.87 -7.17
CA LEU A 158 -0.78 22.18 -8.52
C LEU A 158 -1.30 23.61 -8.64
N LEU A 159 -2.17 24.05 -7.72
CA LEU A 159 -2.68 25.43 -7.71
C LEU A 159 -1.54 26.46 -7.53
N LYS A 160 -0.57 26.17 -6.65
CA LYS A 160 0.62 27.01 -6.47
C LYS A 160 1.42 27.12 -7.78
N ALA A 161 1.61 26.03 -8.50
CA ALA A 161 2.31 26.01 -9.78
C ALA A 161 1.57 26.78 -10.88
N LEU A 162 0.25 26.73 -10.87
CA LEU A 162 -0.60 27.43 -11.83
C LEU A 162 -0.58 28.95 -11.63
N GLY A 163 -0.42 29.44 -10.40
CA GLY A 163 -0.42 30.88 -10.10
C GLY A 163 -1.67 31.56 -10.63
N ASP A 164 -1.53 32.59 -11.45
CA ASP A 164 -2.64 33.32 -12.07
C ASP A 164 -3.52 32.47 -13.01
N LYS A 165 -3.07 31.27 -13.38
CA LYS A 165 -3.87 30.30 -14.14
C LYS A 165 -4.78 29.46 -13.25
N ALA A 166 -4.70 29.53 -11.93
CA ALA A 166 -5.64 28.88 -11.01
C ALA A 166 -6.99 29.62 -11.00
N LYS A 167 -7.78 29.42 -12.05
CA LYS A 167 -9.10 30.04 -12.25
C LYS A 167 -10.13 29.00 -12.72
N PRO A 168 -11.42 29.11 -12.34
CA PRO A 168 -12.47 28.17 -12.76
C PRO A 168 -12.65 28.05 -14.28
N SER A 169 -12.19 29.02 -15.06
CA SER A 169 -12.24 28.98 -16.53
C SER A 169 -11.15 28.12 -17.16
N ASN A 170 -10.09 27.77 -16.41
CA ASN A 170 -8.94 27.04 -16.94
C ASN A 170 -9.05 25.55 -16.67
N GLU A 171 -8.68 24.76 -17.67
CA GLU A 171 -8.90 23.33 -17.71
C GLU A 171 -7.68 22.56 -17.24
N ILE A 172 -7.88 21.66 -16.28
CA ILE A 172 -6.91 20.64 -15.91
C ILE A 172 -7.42 19.25 -16.30
N VAL A 173 -6.49 18.31 -16.41
CA VAL A 173 -6.78 16.88 -16.50
C VAL A 173 -6.41 16.22 -15.18
N MET A 174 -7.22 15.28 -14.72
CA MET A 174 -7.02 14.55 -13.47
C MET A 174 -6.87 13.05 -13.73
N MET A 175 -5.73 12.49 -13.33
CA MET A 175 -5.40 11.08 -13.46
C MET A 175 -5.28 10.46 -12.05
N ASN A 176 -6.30 9.72 -11.67
CA ASN A 176 -6.41 9.04 -10.38
C ASN A 176 -5.78 7.64 -10.42
N GLY A 177 -5.66 7.03 -9.24
CA GLY A 177 -5.19 5.66 -9.05
C GLY A 177 -6.19 4.58 -9.45
N ALA A 178 -5.86 3.34 -9.10
CA ALA A 178 -6.72 2.19 -9.34
C ALA A 178 -7.93 2.18 -8.40
N ALA A 179 -9.14 2.00 -8.94
CA ALA A 179 -10.37 2.00 -8.13
C ALA A 179 -10.49 0.84 -7.12
N THR A 180 -9.68 -0.21 -7.27
CA THR A 180 -9.60 -1.34 -6.32
C THR A 180 -8.70 -1.03 -5.13
N ASP A 181 -7.86 -0.02 -5.23
CA ASP A 181 -6.97 0.45 -4.18
C ASP A 181 -7.75 1.39 -3.24
N PRO A 182 -7.86 1.09 -1.94
CA PRO A 182 -8.59 1.93 -0.99
C PRO A 182 -8.01 3.35 -0.89
N ASN A 183 -6.71 3.52 -1.12
CA ASN A 183 -6.04 4.82 -0.99
C ASN A 183 -6.40 5.77 -2.16
N ALA A 184 -6.69 5.22 -3.35
CA ALA A 184 -6.98 6.02 -4.54
C ALA A 184 -8.22 6.91 -4.36
N GLY A 185 -9.24 6.40 -3.66
CA GLY A 185 -10.45 7.16 -3.32
C GLY A 185 -10.15 8.35 -2.41
N ASP A 186 -9.30 8.17 -1.39
CA ASP A 186 -8.92 9.22 -0.45
C ASP A 186 -8.04 10.28 -1.11
N PHE A 187 -7.08 9.89 -1.96
CA PHE A 187 -6.28 10.83 -2.76
C PHE A 187 -7.20 11.71 -3.61
N LYS A 188 -8.12 11.08 -4.36
CA LYS A 188 -9.08 11.76 -5.22
C LYS A 188 -9.95 12.73 -4.42
N LYS A 189 -10.51 12.30 -3.29
CA LYS A 189 -11.31 13.15 -2.38
C LYS A 189 -10.50 14.36 -1.88
N GLY A 190 -9.28 14.12 -1.41
CA GLY A 190 -8.38 15.17 -0.96
C GLY A 190 -8.07 16.20 -2.04
N ALA A 191 -7.77 15.74 -3.25
CA ALA A 191 -7.49 16.59 -4.41
C ALA A 191 -8.71 17.45 -4.80
N HIS A 192 -9.90 16.85 -4.94
CA HIS A 192 -11.14 17.59 -5.22
C HIS A 192 -11.45 18.65 -4.16
N SER A 193 -11.23 18.34 -2.88
CA SER A 193 -11.46 19.30 -1.79
C SER A 193 -10.64 20.61 -1.93
N VAL A 194 -9.56 20.58 -2.71
CA VAL A 194 -8.69 21.73 -2.98
C VAL A 194 -8.92 22.32 -4.37
N LEU A 195 -9.11 21.48 -5.39
CA LEU A 195 -9.13 21.90 -6.79
C LEU A 195 -10.51 22.41 -7.23
N ASP A 196 -11.60 21.85 -6.69
CA ASP A 196 -12.95 22.18 -7.11
C ASP A 196 -13.26 23.66 -6.84
N GLY A 197 -13.82 24.33 -7.85
CA GLY A 197 -14.11 25.76 -7.79
C GLY A 197 -12.87 26.67 -7.85
N LYS A 198 -11.65 26.12 -7.94
CA LYS A 198 -10.41 26.87 -8.19
C LYS A 198 -9.91 26.69 -9.62
N VAL A 199 -10.16 25.54 -10.21
CA VAL A 199 -9.93 25.20 -11.63
C VAL A 199 -11.08 24.34 -12.14
N LYS A 200 -11.16 24.12 -13.45
CA LYS A 200 -12.09 23.16 -14.05
C LYS A 200 -11.39 21.84 -14.31
N VAL A 201 -11.82 20.77 -13.65
CA VAL A 201 -11.46 19.39 -14.03
C VAL A 201 -12.21 19.06 -15.32
N ALA A 202 -11.54 19.20 -16.47
CA ALA A 202 -12.18 19.06 -17.78
C ALA A 202 -12.26 17.59 -18.23
N LYS A 203 -11.29 16.78 -17.79
CA LYS A 203 -11.29 15.33 -17.92
C LYS A 203 -10.72 14.69 -16.67
N GLU A 204 -11.30 13.57 -16.29
CA GLU A 204 -10.92 12.81 -15.12
C GLU A 204 -10.95 11.31 -15.45
N TYR A 205 -9.93 10.59 -15.02
CA TYR A 205 -9.76 9.16 -15.31
C TYR A 205 -9.27 8.43 -14.07
N ASP A 206 -9.82 7.24 -13.80
CA ASP A 206 -9.29 6.31 -12.81
C ASP A 206 -8.39 5.29 -13.54
N THR A 207 -7.12 5.19 -13.11
CA THR A 207 -6.12 4.43 -13.88
C THR A 207 -6.00 3.00 -13.38
N LYS A 208 -6.51 2.05 -14.17
CA LYS A 208 -6.46 0.62 -13.85
C LYS A 208 -5.04 0.16 -13.51
N GLU A 209 -4.92 -0.50 -12.36
CA GLU A 209 -3.67 -1.11 -11.84
C GLU A 209 -2.49 -0.13 -11.70
N TRP A 210 -2.75 1.18 -11.63
CA TRP A 210 -1.71 2.21 -11.55
C TRP A 210 -0.73 2.22 -12.75
N LYS A 211 -1.16 1.67 -13.90
CA LYS A 211 -0.29 1.46 -15.06
C LYS A 211 0.05 2.76 -15.80
N PRO A 212 1.34 3.10 -15.97
CA PRO A 212 1.76 4.27 -16.74
C PRO A 212 1.24 4.29 -18.18
N GLU A 213 1.12 3.13 -18.82
CA GLU A 213 0.64 2.99 -20.20
C GLU A 213 -0.84 3.39 -20.32
N ASN A 214 -1.64 3.06 -19.31
CA ASN A 214 -3.04 3.46 -19.24
C ASN A 214 -3.17 4.98 -19.02
N ALA A 215 -2.34 5.57 -18.15
CA ALA A 215 -2.29 7.02 -17.96
C ALA A 215 -1.86 7.75 -19.25
N ASN A 216 -0.91 7.19 -19.98
CA ASN A 216 -0.48 7.71 -21.28
C ASN A 216 -1.66 7.74 -22.27
N ALA A 217 -2.34 6.61 -22.48
CA ALA A 217 -3.49 6.52 -23.38
C ALA A 217 -4.65 7.46 -22.98
N SER A 218 -4.95 7.56 -21.68
CA SER A 218 -5.95 8.51 -21.18
C SER A 218 -5.54 9.97 -21.43
N MET A 219 -4.24 10.28 -21.31
CA MET A 219 -3.73 11.63 -21.58
C MET A 219 -3.79 11.97 -23.07
N GLU A 220 -3.48 11.02 -23.96
CA GLU A 220 -3.66 11.17 -25.41
C GLU A 220 -5.14 11.44 -25.77
N ALA A 221 -6.06 10.69 -25.17
CA ALA A 221 -7.49 10.91 -25.34
C ALA A 221 -7.94 12.29 -24.84
N ALA A 222 -7.41 12.74 -23.70
CA ALA A 222 -7.69 14.08 -23.17
C ALA A 222 -7.14 15.19 -24.08
N ILE A 223 -5.91 15.03 -24.60
CA ILE A 223 -5.30 15.96 -25.57
C ILE A 223 -6.13 16.03 -26.84
N SER A 224 -6.58 14.89 -27.37
CA SER A 224 -7.43 14.82 -28.57
C SER A 224 -8.78 15.53 -28.34
N ALA A 225 -9.39 15.35 -27.18
CA ALA A 225 -10.70 15.93 -26.85
C ALA A 225 -10.66 17.44 -26.54
N LEU A 226 -9.61 17.90 -25.85
CA LEU A 226 -9.54 19.29 -25.34
C LEU A 226 -8.68 20.19 -26.24
N GLY A 227 -7.68 19.62 -26.88
CA GLY A 227 -6.56 20.34 -27.49
C GLY A 227 -5.44 20.60 -26.46
N LYS A 228 -4.19 20.29 -26.82
CA LYS A 228 -3.03 20.37 -25.91
C LYS A 228 -2.84 21.74 -25.26
N ASP A 229 -3.16 22.83 -25.97
CA ASP A 229 -2.94 24.20 -25.49
C ASP A 229 -3.96 24.66 -24.44
N LYS A 230 -5.09 23.94 -24.28
CA LYS A 230 -6.10 24.26 -23.26
C LYS A 230 -5.79 23.64 -21.90
N ILE A 231 -4.93 22.62 -21.86
CA ILE A 231 -4.61 21.88 -20.64
C ILE A 231 -3.55 22.66 -19.86
N VAL A 232 -3.97 23.38 -18.82
CA VAL A 232 -3.07 24.25 -18.06
C VAL A 232 -2.29 23.54 -16.97
N GLY A 233 -2.73 22.34 -16.58
CA GLY A 233 -2.19 21.54 -15.46
C GLY A 233 -2.68 20.10 -15.54
N VAL A 234 -1.91 19.17 -14.98
CA VAL A 234 -2.33 17.78 -14.85
C VAL A 234 -2.13 17.30 -13.42
N TYR A 235 -3.20 16.88 -12.76
CA TYR A 235 -3.11 16.12 -11.53
C TYR A 235 -2.77 14.67 -11.89
N SER A 236 -1.68 14.16 -11.32
CA SER A 236 -1.31 12.76 -11.35
C SER A 236 -1.23 12.23 -9.92
N ALA A 237 -1.93 11.14 -9.64
CA ALA A 237 -1.99 10.53 -8.32
C ALA A 237 -0.64 9.94 -7.86
N ASN A 238 0.24 9.49 -8.77
CA ASN A 238 1.61 9.09 -8.42
C ASN A 238 2.64 9.39 -9.52
N ASP A 239 3.92 9.07 -9.25
CA ASP A 239 5.04 9.32 -10.15
C ASP A 239 5.06 8.43 -11.40
N GLY A 240 4.66 7.15 -11.28
CA GLY A 240 4.50 6.26 -12.42
C GLY A 240 3.50 6.80 -13.46
N LEU A 241 2.31 7.19 -13.00
CA LEU A 241 1.28 7.82 -13.85
C LEU A 241 1.80 9.14 -14.45
N ALA A 242 2.53 9.94 -13.68
CA ALA A 242 3.12 11.19 -14.15
C ALA A 242 4.10 10.94 -15.31
N GLY A 243 4.87 9.85 -15.26
CA GLY A 243 5.74 9.42 -16.37
C GLY A 243 4.97 9.12 -17.66
N GLY A 244 3.83 8.42 -17.56
CA GLY A 244 2.94 8.15 -18.69
C GLY A 244 2.35 9.42 -19.30
N ILE A 245 1.82 10.30 -18.44
CA ILE A 245 1.24 11.60 -18.80
C ILE A 245 2.26 12.49 -19.53
N ILE A 246 3.46 12.63 -18.97
CA ILE A 246 4.53 13.46 -19.53
C ILE A 246 4.96 12.93 -20.90
N THR A 247 4.99 11.61 -21.07
CA THR A 247 5.29 10.97 -22.36
C THR A 247 4.25 11.34 -23.41
N ALA A 248 2.95 11.27 -23.09
CA ALA A 248 1.87 11.65 -24.01
C ALA A 248 1.91 13.15 -24.37
N LEU A 249 2.14 14.03 -23.39
CA LEU A 249 2.27 15.47 -23.64
C LEU A 249 3.45 15.79 -24.58
N LYS A 250 4.62 15.19 -24.34
CA LYS A 250 5.79 15.34 -25.23
C LYS A 250 5.52 14.77 -26.62
N GLY A 251 4.87 13.61 -26.72
CA GLY A 251 4.46 12.99 -27.98
C GLY A 251 3.51 13.87 -28.81
N ALA A 252 2.62 14.62 -28.15
CA ALA A 252 1.75 15.60 -28.80
C ALA A 252 2.47 16.93 -29.17
N GLY A 253 3.79 17.01 -28.96
CA GLY A 253 4.59 18.19 -29.25
C GLY A 253 4.34 19.35 -28.28
N VAL A 254 4.04 19.08 -27.00
CA VAL A 254 4.05 20.09 -25.95
C VAL A 254 5.51 20.33 -25.52
N SER A 255 6.08 21.46 -25.94
CA SER A 255 7.48 21.81 -25.65
C SER A 255 7.68 22.35 -24.23
N LYS A 256 6.71 23.12 -23.72
CA LYS A 256 6.66 23.58 -22.34
C LYS A 256 5.54 22.87 -21.62
N LEU A 257 5.89 21.87 -20.81
CA LEU A 257 4.91 21.07 -20.09
C LEU A 257 4.13 21.93 -19.09
N PRO A 258 2.81 21.69 -18.94
CA PRO A 258 2.07 22.19 -17.79
C PRO A 258 2.60 21.53 -16.50
N PRO A 259 2.35 22.12 -15.31
CA PRO A 259 2.68 21.45 -14.05
C PRO A 259 1.97 20.10 -13.94
N VAL A 260 2.75 19.06 -13.66
CA VAL A 260 2.29 17.70 -13.38
C VAL A 260 2.67 17.32 -11.95
N THR A 261 1.71 16.85 -11.16
CA THR A 261 1.96 16.36 -9.78
C THR A 261 2.45 14.92 -9.77
N GLY A 262 2.67 14.36 -8.59
CA GLY A 262 3.02 12.95 -8.40
C GLY A 262 3.00 12.56 -6.92
N GLN A 263 3.44 11.35 -6.64
CA GLN A 263 3.54 10.73 -5.32
C GLN A 263 4.61 9.65 -5.39
N ASP A 264 5.21 9.37 -4.24
CA ASP A 264 6.12 8.27 -3.93
C ASP A 264 7.59 8.69 -4.04
N ALA A 265 7.90 9.82 -4.68
CA ALA A 265 9.26 10.28 -4.89
C ALA A 265 10.14 9.19 -5.55
N GLU A 266 9.60 8.51 -6.56
CA GLU A 266 10.35 7.53 -7.34
C GLU A 266 11.56 8.20 -8.00
N LEU A 267 12.69 7.49 -8.12
CA LEU A 267 13.91 8.07 -8.70
C LEU A 267 13.66 8.77 -10.06
N ALA A 268 12.86 8.14 -10.93
CA ALA A 268 12.49 8.73 -12.21
C ALA A 268 11.61 9.98 -12.06
N GLY A 269 10.73 10.02 -11.05
CA GLY A 269 9.95 11.19 -10.68
C GLY A 269 10.83 12.33 -10.15
N VAL A 270 11.75 12.04 -9.22
CA VAL A 270 12.73 13.01 -8.72
C VAL A 270 13.59 13.57 -9.85
N GLN A 271 14.06 12.72 -10.77
CA GLN A 271 14.82 13.16 -11.95
C GLN A 271 13.98 14.07 -12.87
N ARG A 272 12.67 13.81 -13.04
CA ARG A 272 11.76 14.71 -13.78
C ARG A 272 11.51 16.02 -13.03
N ILE A 273 11.50 16.01 -11.70
CA ILE A 273 11.45 17.23 -10.89
C ILE A 273 12.71 18.05 -11.09
N VAL A 274 13.89 17.42 -11.11
CA VAL A 274 15.16 18.09 -11.41
C VAL A 274 15.14 18.76 -12.80
N THR A 275 14.60 18.09 -13.83
CA THR A 275 14.51 18.71 -15.17
C THR A 275 13.40 19.75 -15.29
N GLY A 276 12.45 19.78 -14.36
CA GLY A 276 11.25 20.60 -14.42
C GLY A 276 10.15 20.01 -15.32
N ASP A 277 10.30 18.77 -15.78
CA ASP A 277 9.26 18.05 -16.54
C ASP A 277 8.07 17.64 -15.64
N GLN A 278 8.34 17.40 -14.36
CA GLN A 278 7.34 17.16 -13.33
C GLN A 278 7.50 18.25 -12.26
N TYR A 279 6.39 18.79 -11.74
CA TYR A 279 6.47 19.93 -10.84
C TYR A 279 6.78 19.49 -9.40
N MET A 280 6.13 18.43 -8.95
CA MET A 280 6.25 17.94 -7.58
C MET A 280 5.98 16.44 -7.50
N SER A 281 6.37 15.85 -6.38
CA SER A 281 5.91 14.55 -5.90
C SER A 281 5.53 14.67 -4.43
N VAL A 282 4.76 13.73 -3.89
CA VAL A 282 4.57 13.60 -2.45
C VAL A 282 5.60 12.63 -1.90
N PHE A 283 6.48 13.12 -1.03
CA PHE A 283 7.42 12.31 -0.27
C PHE A 283 6.71 11.64 0.91
N LYS A 284 6.87 10.32 0.96
CA LYS A 284 6.36 9.42 2.00
C LYS A 284 7.57 8.68 2.60
N SER A 285 7.76 8.75 3.92
CA SER A 285 8.89 8.06 4.56
C SER A 285 8.62 6.54 4.66
N TYR A 286 9.10 5.78 3.68
CA TYR A 286 9.10 4.33 3.65
C TYR A 286 9.80 3.74 4.87
N PRO A 287 10.98 4.22 5.32
CA PRO A 287 11.58 3.71 6.56
C PRO A 287 10.66 3.87 7.76
N GLN A 288 10.03 5.04 7.91
CA GLN A 288 9.13 5.28 9.03
C GLN A 288 7.95 4.31 9.04
N GLU A 289 7.30 4.10 7.89
CA GLU A 289 6.14 3.22 7.77
C GLU A 289 6.51 1.73 7.86
N ALA A 290 7.52 1.29 7.09
CA ALA A 290 8.02 -0.08 7.05
C ALA A 290 8.56 -0.55 8.41
N GLU A 291 9.28 0.32 9.13
CA GLU A 291 9.68 0.01 10.50
C GLU A 291 8.49 -0.08 11.45
N THR A 292 7.48 0.79 11.26
CA THR A 292 6.28 0.80 12.10
C THR A 292 5.50 -0.49 11.93
N VAL A 293 5.27 -0.96 10.70
CA VAL A 293 4.54 -2.22 10.48
C VAL A 293 5.30 -3.42 11.06
N ALA A 294 6.63 -3.42 10.94
CA ALA A 294 7.46 -4.47 11.54
C ALA A 294 7.36 -4.47 13.08
N LYS A 295 7.35 -3.28 13.71
CA LYS A 295 7.15 -3.13 15.17
C LYS A 295 5.75 -3.62 15.59
N MET A 296 4.71 -3.23 14.86
CA MET A 296 3.33 -3.68 15.11
C MET A 296 3.21 -5.20 15.01
N ALA A 297 3.71 -5.78 13.92
CA ALA A 297 3.64 -7.22 13.66
C ALA A 297 4.39 -8.02 14.72
N VAL A 298 5.62 -7.63 15.07
CA VAL A 298 6.41 -8.31 16.11
C VAL A 298 5.75 -8.20 17.47
N SER A 299 5.25 -7.02 17.85
CA SER A 299 4.54 -6.82 19.12
C SER A 299 3.32 -7.75 19.22
N ILE A 300 2.47 -7.77 18.19
CA ILE A 300 1.28 -8.63 18.16
C ILE A 300 1.67 -10.11 18.22
N ALA A 301 2.64 -10.56 17.42
CA ALA A 301 3.06 -11.96 17.38
C ALA A 301 3.70 -12.44 18.69
N LYS A 302 4.47 -11.57 19.35
CA LYS A 302 5.20 -11.90 20.57
C LYS A 302 4.31 -11.85 21.82
N ASP A 303 3.51 -10.79 21.92
CA ASP A 303 2.78 -10.42 23.14
C ASP A 303 1.27 -10.74 23.05
N GLY A 304 0.78 -11.16 21.88
CA GLY A 304 -0.64 -11.44 21.61
C GLY A 304 -1.51 -10.19 21.53
N LYS A 305 -0.90 -8.99 21.58
CA LYS A 305 -1.59 -7.70 21.50
C LYS A 305 -0.64 -6.62 20.98
N LEU A 306 -1.21 -5.54 20.43
CA LEU A 306 -0.45 -4.38 20.01
C LEU A 306 0.05 -3.59 21.24
N ASP A 307 1.32 -3.21 21.25
CA ASP A 307 1.87 -2.23 22.19
C ASP A 307 1.12 -0.89 22.05
N SER A 308 0.63 -0.35 23.16
CA SER A 308 -0.15 0.90 23.16
C SER A 308 0.62 2.11 22.63
N SER A 309 1.96 2.09 22.67
CA SER A 309 2.79 3.13 22.07
C SER A 309 2.78 3.10 20.53
N LEU A 310 2.36 1.99 19.93
CA LEU A 310 2.21 1.81 18.48
C LEU A 310 0.77 2.05 18.01
N GLN A 311 0.00 2.84 18.76
CA GLN A 311 -1.34 3.27 18.39
C GLN A 311 -1.47 4.78 18.65
N THR A 312 -1.38 5.59 17.60
CA THR A 312 -1.55 7.04 17.70
C THR A 312 -2.96 7.49 17.33
N THR A 313 -3.68 6.68 16.57
CA THR A 313 -5.05 6.95 16.15
C THR A 313 -5.84 5.65 15.92
N LYS A 314 -7.08 5.77 15.45
CA LYS A 314 -7.91 4.68 14.97
C LYS A 314 -8.49 5.02 13.62
N VAL A 315 -8.61 4.03 12.75
CA VAL A 315 -9.29 4.16 11.45
C VAL A 315 -10.40 3.15 11.31
N ASP A 316 -11.29 3.38 10.37
CA ASP A 316 -12.36 2.47 10.01
C ASP A 316 -12.09 1.89 8.63
N SER A 317 -12.34 0.60 8.46
CA SER A 317 -12.52 -0.01 7.15
C SER A 317 -14.01 -0.09 6.80
N GLY A 318 -14.33 -0.65 5.63
CA GLY A 318 -15.71 -0.95 5.24
C GLY A 318 -16.38 -2.00 6.13
N THR A 319 -15.60 -2.80 6.86
CA THR A 319 -16.08 -3.99 7.60
C THR A 319 -15.73 -3.99 9.09
N GLU A 320 -14.83 -3.11 9.53
CA GLU A 320 -14.39 -3.01 10.91
C GLU A 320 -14.17 -1.55 11.33
N LYS A 321 -14.47 -1.26 12.59
CA LYS A 321 -14.40 0.08 13.17
C LYS A 321 -13.32 0.16 14.22
N GLY A 322 -12.65 1.30 14.31
CA GLY A 322 -11.73 1.58 15.41
C GLY A 322 -10.43 0.77 15.38
N ILE A 323 -9.93 0.43 14.19
CA ILE A 323 -8.69 -0.31 13.96
C ILE A 323 -7.50 0.51 14.50
N PRO A 324 -6.72 0.00 15.47
CA PRO A 324 -5.54 0.67 15.99
C PRO A 324 -4.55 1.02 14.88
N SER A 325 -4.14 2.29 14.81
CA SER A 325 -3.36 2.77 13.66
C SER A 325 -2.23 3.73 14.01
N VAL A 326 -1.23 3.75 13.15
CA VAL A 326 -0.24 4.84 13.05
C VAL A 326 -0.32 5.43 11.64
N ILE A 327 -0.55 6.73 11.55
CA ILE A 327 -0.64 7.45 10.27
C ILE A 327 0.57 8.38 10.18
N VAL A 328 1.41 8.14 9.18
CA VAL A 328 2.66 8.85 8.94
C VAL A 328 2.38 10.13 8.13
N PRO A 329 2.93 11.29 8.52
CA PRO A 329 2.74 12.52 7.76
C PRO A 329 3.44 12.46 6.40
N VAL A 330 2.99 13.29 5.47
CA VAL A 330 3.53 13.39 4.11
C VAL A 330 4.09 14.79 3.84
N VAL A 331 5.02 14.87 2.89
CA VAL A 331 5.70 16.13 2.55
C VAL A 331 5.65 16.38 1.06
N SER A 332 5.38 17.61 0.63
CA SER A 332 5.54 18.00 -0.78
C SER A 332 7.02 18.03 -1.15
N LEU A 333 7.43 17.22 -2.11
CA LEU A 333 8.75 17.21 -2.72
C LEU A 333 8.76 18.08 -3.99
N THR A 334 9.65 19.06 -4.02
CA THR A 334 9.91 19.94 -5.17
C THR A 334 11.43 20.10 -5.33
N GLN A 335 11.88 20.85 -6.35
CA GLN A 335 13.31 21.15 -6.53
C GLN A 335 13.96 21.74 -5.26
N ASP A 336 13.20 22.52 -4.50
CA ASP A 336 13.69 23.29 -3.35
C ASP A 336 14.13 22.42 -2.16
N ASN A 337 13.62 21.18 -2.04
CA ASN A 337 13.81 20.35 -0.85
C ASN A 337 14.22 18.89 -1.13
N ILE A 338 14.80 18.60 -2.30
CA ILE A 338 15.33 17.26 -2.64
C ILE A 338 16.37 16.80 -1.62
N LYS A 339 17.26 17.70 -1.19
CA LYS A 339 18.31 17.38 -0.20
C LYS A 339 17.73 16.98 1.16
N ASP A 340 16.71 17.69 1.61
CA ASP A 340 16.11 17.50 2.95
C ASP A 340 15.12 16.33 3.03
N THR A 341 14.81 15.70 1.90
CA THR A 341 13.86 14.59 1.79
C THR A 341 14.61 13.32 1.38
N VAL A 342 14.59 12.95 0.09
CA VAL A 342 15.08 11.67 -0.43
C VAL A 342 16.58 11.45 -0.24
N ILE A 343 17.40 12.50 -0.15
CA ILE A 343 18.83 12.36 0.14
C ILE A 343 19.08 12.21 1.64
N LYS A 344 18.50 13.09 2.46
CA LYS A 344 18.64 13.03 3.92
C LYS A 344 18.14 11.71 4.52
N GLU A 345 17.05 11.17 3.97
CA GLU A 345 16.47 9.88 4.36
C GLU A 345 17.19 8.69 3.70
N GLY A 346 18.22 8.93 2.90
CA GLY A 346 19.10 7.90 2.36
C GLY A 346 18.51 7.06 1.22
N TYR A 347 17.46 7.54 0.54
CA TYR A 347 16.83 6.79 -0.55
C TYR A 347 17.72 6.77 -1.78
N TYR A 348 18.30 7.93 -2.07
CA TYR A 348 19.12 8.18 -3.24
C TYR A 348 20.33 9.03 -2.85
N THR A 349 21.46 8.72 -3.45
CA THR A 349 22.61 9.61 -3.47
C THR A 349 22.40 10.72 -4.50
N VAL A 350 23.18 11.80 -4.40
CA VAL A 350 23.23 12.81 -5.47
C VAL A 350 23.58 12.16 -6.81
N ASN A 351 24.46 11.14 -6.83
CA ASN A 351 24.88 10.47 -8.07
C ASN A 351 23.76 9.63 -8.70
N ASP A 352 22.85 9.06 -7.91
CA ASP A 352 21.67 8.35 -8.43
C ASP A 352 20.75 9.32 -9.18
N ILE A 353 20.58 10.54 -8.65
CA ILE A 353 19.71 11.56 -9.23
C ILE A 353 20.40 12.28 -10.40
N CYS A 354 21.63 12.74 -10.18
CA CYS A 354 22.40 13.59 -11.06
C CYS A 354 23.34 12.81 -11.98
N THR A 355 22.81 11.79 -12.64
CA THR A 355 23.53 11.07 -13.69
C THR A 355 23.93 12.00 -14.84
N ALA A 356 24.78 11.55 -15.76
CA ALA A 356 25.25 12.36 -16.89
C ALA A 356 24.12 13.07 -17.66
N LYS A 357 22.96 12.41 -17.80
CA LYS A 357 21.76 12.96 -18.45
C LYS A 357 21.16 14.16 -17.70
N TYR A 358 21.23 14.17 -16.37
CA TYR A 358 20.57 15.14 -15.50
C TYR A 358 21.52 16.19 -14.90
N LYS A 359 22.84 16.04 -15.13
CA LYS A 359 23.88 16.86 -14.49
C LYS A 359 23.67 18.36 -14.66
N THR A 360 23.38 18.82 -15.88
CA THR A 360 23.14 20.25 -16.16
C THR A 360 21.95 20.80 -15.38
N ALA A 361 20.86 20.02 -15.28
CA ALA A 361 19.67 20.43 -14.53
C ALA A 361 19.93 20.42 -13.01
N CYS A 362 20.65 19.42 -12.51
CA CYS A 362 21.12 19.37 -11.13
C CYS A 362 22.00 20.58 -10.76
N ASP A 363 22.96 20.92 -11.62
CA ASP A 363 23.86 22.07 -11.40
C ASP A 363 23.09 23.38 -11.31
N LYS A 364 22.05 23.54 -12.14
CA LYS A 364 21.18 24.74 -12.15
C LYS A 364 20.44 24.92 -10.82
N ILE A 365 20.04 23.84 -10.16
CA ILE A 365 19.32 23.88 -8.88
C ILE A 365 20.25 23.70 -7.66
N GLY A 366 21.57 23.66 -7.86
CA GLY A 366 22.54 23.51 -6.78
C GLY A 366 22.55 22.11 -6.12
N LEU A 367 22.04 21.09 -6.81
CA LEU A 367 22.10 19.69 -6.39
C LEU A 367 23.44 19.10 -6.86
N LYS A 368 24.43 19.08 -5.98
CA LYS A 368 25.82 18.69 -6.26
C LYS A 368 26.36 17.80 -5.16
#